data_AF-A0A7J0F3V6-F1
#
_entry.id   AF-A0A7J0F3V6-F1
#
_cell.length_a   1.000
_cell.length_b   1.000
_cell.length_c   1.000
_cell.angle_alpha   90.00
_cell.angle_beta   90.00
_cell.angle_gamma   90.00
#
_symmetry.space_group_name_H-M   'P 1'
#
loop_
_entity.id
_entity.type
_entity.pdbx_description
1 polymer ?
#
loop_
_entity_poly.entity_id
_entity_poly.type
_entity_poly.pdbx_seq_one_letter_code
_entity_poly.pdbx_strand_id
1 'polypeptide(L)'
;MWSYIREEASQGRHLLILSNEKSCKPSASQGVPLGGMGSGSISRGFRGEFSHWQITPGTCEASPIMANQFSVKLCPSTHHLLVVC
;
A
#
# COMPACT_ATOMS: atom_id res chain seq x y z
N MET A 1 -17.40 -14.50 -8.66
CA MET A 1 -16.90 -13.18 -8.22
C MET A 1 -16.16 -12.46 -9.34
N TRP A 2 -15.15 -13.05 -9.96
CA TRP A 2 -14.40 -12.43 -11.08
C TRP A 2 -15.23 -12.14 -12.34
N SER A 3 -16.24 -12.96 -12.64
CA SER A 3 -17.18 -12.74 -13.75
C SER A 3 -18.00 -11.47 -13.57
N TYR A 4 -18.56 -11.28 -12.37
CA TYR A 4 -19.34 -10.11 -12.00
C TYR A 4 -18.52 -8.81 -12.09
N ILE A 5 -17.26 -8.85 -11.63
CA ILE A 5 -16.34 -7.70 -11.71
C ILE A 5 -16.11 -7.25 -13.17
N ARG A 6 -15.96 -8.21 -14.09
CA ARG A 6 -15.79 -7.92 -15.52
C ARG A 6 -17.05 -7.32 -16.15
N GLU A 7 -18.21 -7.80 -15.73
CA GLU A 7 -19.51 -7.30 -16.20
C GLU A 7 -19.78 -5.88 -15.70
N GLU A 8 -19.51 -5.60 -14.43
CA GLU A 8 -19.60 -4.24 -13.89
C GLU A 8 -18.63 -3.28 -14.61
N ALA A 9 -17.41 -3.74 -14.90
CA ALA A 9 -16.41 -2.97 -15.63
C ALA A 9 -16.80 -2.74 -17.12
N SER A 10 -17.53 -3.65 -17.77
CA SER A 10 -18.03 -3.45 -19.13
C SER A 10 -19.19 -2.46 -19.19
N GLN A 11 -19.96 -2.36 -18.10
CA GLN A 11 -21.01 -1.34 -17.91
C GLN A 11 -20.44 0.03 -17.47
N GLY A 12 -19.12 0.18 -17.43
CA GLY A 12 -18.45 1.41 -17.00
C GLY A 12 -18.56 1.70 -15.51
N ARG A 13 -19.05 0.74 -14.71
CA ARG A 13 -19.21 0.89 -13.26
C ARG A 13 -17.90 0.54 -12.56
N HIS A 14 -17.41 1.46 -11.75
CA HIS A 14 -16.19 1.28 -10.97
C HIS A 14 -16.53 0.74 -9.58
N LEU A 15 -16.09 -0.47 -9.27
CA LEU A 15 -16.30 -1.08 -7.97
C LEU A 15 -15.38 -0.43 -6.93
N LEU A 16 -15.96 0.34 -6.01
CA LEU A 16 -15.23 1.12 -4.98
C LEU A 16 -14.38 0.26 -4.04
N ILE A 17 -14.78 -1.01 -3.83
CA ILE A 17 -14.14 -1.94 -2.89
C ILE A 17 -12.96 -2.67 -3.55
N LEU A 18 -12.93 -2.72 -4.88
CA LEU A 18 -11.87 -3.42 -5.61
C LEU A 18 -10.85 -2.40 -6.07
N SER A 19 -9.63 -2.55 -5.55
CA SER A 19 -8.49 -1.81 -6.07
C SER A 19 -8.38 -2.09 -7.56
N ASN A 20 -8.53 -1.06 -8.38
CA ASN A 20 -8.50 -1.19 -9.82
C ASN A 20 -7.09 -1.60 -10.25
N GLU A 21 -6.93 -2.87 -10.58
CA GLU A 21 -5.67 -3.51 -10.99
C GLU A 21 -5.06 -2.86 -12.24
N LYS A 22 -5.79 -1.96 -12.92
CA LYS A 22 -5.42 -1.38 -14.21
C LYS A 22 -4.26 -0.38 -14.17
N SER A 23 -3.96 0.23 -13.02
CA SER A 23 -2.89 1.25 -12.94
C SER A 23 -1.57 0.74 -12.37
N CYS A 24 -1.59 -0.30 -11.53
CA CYS A 24 -0.41 -0.75 -10.80
C CYS A 24 -0.12 -2.21 -11.14
N LYS A 25 0.82 -2.42 -12.09
CA LYS A 25 1.30 -3.76 -12.43
C LYS A 25 1.81 -4.46 -11.16
N PRO A 26 1.44 -5.73 -10.93
CA PRO A 26 1.92 -6.45 -9.79
C PRO A 26 3.45 -6.57 -9.87
N SER A 27 4.13 -6.16 -8.80
CA SER A 27 5.58 -6.16 -8.69
C SER A 27 5.98 -6.96 -7.47
N ALA A 28 7.12 -7.65 -7.53
CA ALA A 28 7.69 -8.35 -6.36
C ALA A 28 8.02 -7.39 -5.19
N SER A 29 8.03 -6.08 -5.45
CA SER A 29 8.15 -5.03 -4.44
C SER A 29 6.85 -4.74 -3.68
N GLN A 30 5.73 -5.37 -4.02
CA GLN A 30 4.45 -5.17 -3.32
C GLN A 30 4.36 -6.06 -2.09
N GLY A 31 4.07 -5.45 -0.94
CA GLY A 31 3.71 -6.18 0.28
C GLY A 31 2.20 -6.15 0.56
N VAL A 32 1.84 -6.71 1.70
CA VAL A 32 0.45 -6.82 2.16
C VAL A 32 -0.09 -5.42 2.46
N PRO A 33 -1.28 -5.06 1.95
CA PRO A 33 -1.90 -3.77 2.25
C PRO A 33 -2.21 -3.67 3.75
N LEU A 34 -1.85 -2.53 4.33
CA LEU A 34 -2.14 -2.16 5.71
C LEU A 34 -3.31 -1.18 5.68
N GLY A 35 -4.48 -1.61 6.11
CA GLY A 35 -5.70 -0.79 6.10
C GLY A 35 -6.94 -1.61 6.42
N GLY A 36 -7.94 -0.96 7.01
CA GLY A 36 -9.25 -1.55 7.24
C GLY A 36 -10.12 -1.49 5.98
N MET A 37 -11.22 -2.25 5.99
CA MET A 37 -12.22 -2.16 4.93
C MET A 37 -12.82 -0.74 4.92
N GLY A 38 -12.76 -0.05 3.77
CA GLY A 38 -13.32 1.29 3.60
C GLY A 38 -12.49 2.45 4.17
N SER A 39 -11.37 2.22 4.87
CA SER A 39 -10.48 3.29 5.35
C SER A 39 -9.43 3.75 4.33
N GLY A 40 -9.32 3.01 3.22
CA GLY A 40 -8.14 3.03 2.37
C GLY A 40 -7.00 2.17 2.94
N SER A 41 -6.00 1.90 2.11
CA SER A 41 -4.86 1.05 2.46
C SER A 41 -3.52 1.64 2.03
N ILE A 42 -2.46 1.27 2.74
CA ILE A 42 -1.08 1.59 2.39
C ILE A 42 -0.28 0.30 2.40
N SER A 43 0.41 -0.03 1.31
CA SER A 43 1.27 -1.22 1.28
C SER A 43 2.74 -0.85 1.48
N ARG A 44 3.42 -1.67 2.28
CA ARG A 44 4.86 -1.59 2.51
C ARG A 44 5.57 -2.64 1.66
N GLY A 45 6.57 -2.23 0.88
CA GLY A 45 7.37 -3.14 0.09
C GLY A 45 8.37 -3.94 0.93
N PHE A 46 8.96 -4.99 0.35
CA PHE A 46 9.88 -5.87 1.09
C PHE A 46 11.14 -5.15 1.58
N ARG A 47 11.58 -4.06 0.92
CA ARG A 47 12.73 -3.26 1.37
C ARG A 47 12.34 -2.23 2.42
N GLY A 48 11.07 -2.20 2.82
CA GLY A 48 10.56 -1.40 3.91
C GLY A 48 9.91 -0.07 3.51
N GLU A 49 9.91 0.28 2.22
CA GLU A 49 9.30 1.50 1.69
C GLU A 49 7.78 1.48 1.70
N PHE A 50 7.17 2.62 2.02
CA PHE A 50 5.74 2.85 1.80
C PHE A 50 5.54 3.36 0.38
N SER A 51 5.01 2.51 -0.50
CA SER A 51 5.02 2.75 -1.95
C SER A 51 3.67 2.64 -2.64
N HIS A 52 2.66 2.03 -2.02
CA HIS A 52 1.33 1.91 -2.62
C HIS A 52 0.29 2.56 -1.73
N TRP A 53 -0.41 3.55 -2.26
CA TRP A 53 -1.38 4.37 -1.55
C TRP A 53 -2.75 4.20 -2.18
N GLN A 54 -3.68 3.65 -1.42
CA GLN A 54 -5.09 3.46 -1.78
C GLN A 54 -5.97 4.25 -0.80
N ILE A 55 -5.61 5.51 -0.57
CA ILE A 55 -6.33 6.39 0.38
C ILE A 55 -7.64 6.86 -0.24
N THR A 56 -7.60 7.27 -1.50
CA THR A 56 -8.81 7.67 -2.23
C THR A 56 -9.39 6.43 -2.93
N PRO A 57 -10.67 6.08 -2.68
CA PRO A 57 -11.31 4.91 -3.29
C PRO A 57 -11.16 4.93 -4.81
N GLY A 58 -10.76 3.79 -5.39
CA GLY A 58 -10.56 3.62 -6.82
C GLY A 58 -9.27 4.22 -7.41
N THR A 59 -8.43 4.86 -6.59
CA THR A 59 -7.08 5.27 -6.99
C THR A 59 -6.03 4.40 -6.32
N CYS A 60 -4.94 4.14 -7.03
CA CYS A 60 -3.78 3.45 -6.50
C CYS A 60 -2.53 4.19 -6.96
N GLU A 61 -1.88 4.90 -6.04
CA GLU A 61 -0.65 5.65 -6.33
C GLU A 61 0.56 4.82 -5.91
N ALA A 62 1.43 4.51 -6.86
CA ALA A 62 2.61 3.67 -6.67
C ALA A 62 3.90 4.50 -6.48
N SER A 63 3.84 5.54 -5.63
CA SER A 63 4.96 6.45 -5.38
C SER A 63 5.56 6.23 -3.98
N PRO A 64 6.86 5.86 -3.87
CA PRO A 64 7.51 5.71 -2.58
C PRO A 64 7.74 7.08 -1.90
N ILE A 65 7.25 7.21 -0.67
CA ILE A 65 7.53 8.39 0.15
C ILE A 65 8.74 8.10 1.04
N MET A 66 9.90 8.61 0.63
CA MET A 66 11.17 8.36 1.33
C MET A 66 11.23 8.95 2.75
N ALA A 67 10.36 9.91 3.08
CA ALA A 67 10.24 10.45 4.43
C ALA A 67 9.62 9.46 5.42
N ASN A 68 8.83 8.49 4.93
CA ASN A 68 8.18 7.50 5.79
C ASN A 68 9.11 6.28 5.91
N GLN A 69 9.97 6.27 6.92
CA GLN A 69 10.90 5.16 7.15
C GLN A 69 11.12 4.95 8.63
N PHE A 70 11.37 3.71 9.03
CA PHE A 70 11.86 3.42 10.37
C PHE A 70 13.38 3.44 10.36
N SER A 71 13.97 4.27 11.21
CA SER A 71 15.40 4.35 11.44
C SER A 71 15.75 3.81 12.82
N VAL A 72 16.85 3.05 12.91
CA VAL A 72 17.28 2.45 14.18
C VAL A 72 18.64 3.04 14.55
N LYS A 73 18.77 3.53 15.79
CA LYS A 73 20.04 3.97 16.34
C LYS A 73 20.50 3.02 17.45
N LEU A 74 21.70 2.49 17.28
CA LEU A 74 22.37 1.63 18.24
C LEU A 74 23.43 2.46 18.98
N CYS A 75 23.29 2.58 20.30
CA CYS A 75 24.25 3.27 21.14
C CYS A 75 24.81 2.28 22.18
N PRO A 76 26.07 1.83 22.07
CA PRO A 76 26.61 0.82 22.99
C PRO A 76 26.64 1.25 24.47
N SER A 77 26.67 2.56 24.75
CA SER A 77 26.68 3.09 26.13
C SER A 77 25.30 3.14 26.77
N THR A 78 24.23 3.04 25.97
CA THR A 78 22.85 3.10 26.44
C THR A 78 22.26 1.75 26.05
N HIS A 79 22.01 0.84 27.00
CA HIS A 79 21.49 -0.52 26.74
C HIS A 79 20.04 -0.54 26.18
N HIS A 80 19.67 0.43 25.34
CA HIS A 80 18.35 0.65 24.77
C HIS A 80 18.44 0.85 23.24
N LEU A 81 17.54 0.18 22.53
CA LEU A 81 17.33 0.34 21.09
C LEU A 81 16.39 1.54 20.87
N LEU A 82 16.85 2.59 20.19
CA LEU A 82 15.98 3.70 19.80
C LEU A 82 15.48 3.47 18.36
N VAL A 83 14.17 3.27 18.21
CA VAL A 83 13.49 3.33 16.91
C VAL A 83 13.00 4.77 16.71
N VAL A 84 13.35 5.36 15.57
CA VAL A 84 12.95 6.70 15.13
C VAL A 84 12.05 6.53 13.90
N CYS A 85 10.87 7.15 13.92
CA CYS A 85 10.00 7.30 12.75
C CYS A 85 10.28 8.61 12.02
#